data_AF-A0A6L6QGV9-F1
#
_entry.id   AF-A0A6L6QGV9-F1
#
_cell.length_a   1.000
_cell.length_b   1.000
_cell.length_c   1.000
_cell.angle_alpha   90.00
_cell.angle_beta   90.00
_cell.angle_gamma   90.00
#
_symmetry.space_group_name_H-M   'P 1'
#
loop_
_entity.id
_entity.type
_entity.pdbx_description
1 polymer ?
#
loop_
_entity_poly.entity_id
_entity_poly.type
_entity_poly.pdbx_seq_one_letter_code
_entity_poly.pdbx_strand_id
1 'polypeptide(L)'
;MHTSIMLALLAALLTEDGAQPSCEAALDLLVVSPAPGSVVAVQEQVRFEGSAYDCHEGVLAGDAIAWYSDRDGLLGTGVMLRVSTLSQGAHTVTMTATGRDGQSASASFSLRVEVEAPGPE
;
A
#
# COMPACT_ATOMS: atom_id res chain seq x y z
N MET A 1 -23.50 -3.27 41.18
CA MET A 1 -22.50 -4.34 40.96
C MET A 1 -22.71 -4.88 39.56
N HIS A 2 -21.64 -4.88 38.76
CA HIS A 2 -21.33 -5.58 37.49
C HIS A 2 -22.49 -6.34 36.79
N THR A 3 -22.67 -6.28 35.46
CA THR A 3 -21.74 -6.85 34.47
C THR A 3 -22.20 -6.51 33.03
N SER A 4 -21.24 -6.41 32.11
CA SER A 4 -21.29 -6.15 30.66
C SER A 4 -22.24 -7.03 29.82
N ILE A 5 -22.53 -6.61 28.57
CA ILE A 5 -22.51 -7.43 27.32
C ILE A 5 -22.48 -6.50 26.07
N MET A 6 -21.47 -6.69 25.22
CA MET A 6 -21.38 -6.23 23.82
C MET A 6 -22.13 -7.23 22.90
N LEU A 7 -22.78 -6.76 21.82
CA LEU A 7 -22.42 -7.03 20.40
C LEU A 7 -23.60 -6.72 19.42
N ALA A 8 -23.31 -5.81 18.47
CA ALA A 8 -23.77 -5.65 17.08
C ALA A 8 -25.21 -6.03 16.64
N LEU A 9 -25.94 -5.08 16.01
CA LEU A 9 -26.17 -4.96 14.55
C LEU A 9 -27.43 -4.08 14.28
N LEU A 10 -27.33 -3.19 13.28
CA LEU A 10 -28.43 -2.56 12.53
C LEU A 10 -29.27 -1.41 13.18
N ALA A 11 -28.91 -0.16 12.85
CA ALA A 11 -29.81 0.99 12.60
C ALA A 11 -28.92 2.15 12.10
N ALA A 12 -29.19 2.82 10.98
CA ALA A 12 -30.37 3.65 10.83
C ALA A 12 -30.78 3.81 9.35
N LEU A 13 -32.10 3.77 9.12
CA LEU A 13 -32.76 4.29 7.93
C LEU A 13 -32.97 5.82 8.06
N LEU A 14 -32.86 6.52 6.92
CA LEU A 14 -33.49 7.80 6.54
C LEU A 14 -32.95 9.11 7.15
N THR A 15 -32.05 9.76 6.40
CA THR A 15 -32.18 11.21 6.15
C THR A 15 -32.13 11.43 4.64
N GLU A 16 -33.23 11.92 4.08
CA GLU A 16 -33.27 12.52 2.76
C GLU A 16 -32.86 13.99 2.92
N ASP A 17 -31.56 14.25 2.82
CA ASP A 17 -31.03 15.54 2.39
C ASP A 17 -29.95 15.20 1.36
N GLY A 18 -29.99 15.87 0.21
CA GLY A 18 -29.14 15.61 -0.96
C GLY A 18 -27.66 15.91 -0.76
N ALA A 19 -27.07 15.52 0.38
CA ALA A 19 -25.65 15.41 0.55
C ALA A 19 -25.20 14.11 -0.14
N GLN A 20 -24.89 14.21 -1.44
CA GLN A 20 -23.86 13.35 -2.03
C GLN A 20 -22.68 13.30 -1.03
N PRO A 21 -21.96 12.17 -0.87
CA PRO A 21 -20.73 12.19 -0.09
C PRO A 21 -19.81 13.21 -0.76
N SER A 22 -19.84 14.45 -0.26
CA SER A 22 -18.80 15.45 -0.45
C SER A 22 -17.56 14.70 -0.09
N CYS A 23 -16.62 14.57 -1.03
CA CYS A 23 -15.59 13.59 -0.82
C CYS A 23 -14.86 13.88 0.49
N GLU A 24 -15.06 13.02 1.47
CA GLU A 24 -14.61 13.23 2.83
C GLU A 24 -13.16 12.74 2.90
N ALA A 25 -12.27 13.47 2.21
CA ALA A 25 -10.81 13.43 2.36
C ALA A 25 -10.21 12.01 2.50
N ALA A 26 -10.73 11.07 1.72
CA ALA A 26 -10.34 9.67 1.76
C ALA A 26 -9.34 9.42 0.63
N LEU A 27 -8.11 9.10 1.02
CA LEU A 27 -7.07 8.73 0.08
C LEU A 27 -7.16 7.22 -0.16
N ASP A 28 -7.58 6.85 -1.36
CA ASP A 28 -7.65 5.45 -1.80
C ASP A 28 -6.29 5.01 -2.32
N LEU A 29 -5.84 3.82 -1.91
CA LEU A 29 -4.53 3.30 -2.25
C LEU A 29 -4.60 1.81 -2.55
N LEU A 30 -3.97 1.41 -3.66
CA LEU A 30 -3.89 0.03 -4.10
C LEU A 30 -2.45 -0.31 -4.53
N VAL A 31 -1.94 -1.41 -4.00
CA VAL A 31 -0.73 -2.05 -4.52
C VAL A 31 -1.12 -3.06 -5.59
N VAL A 32 -0.57 -2.90 -6.79
CA VAL A 32 -0.85 -3.74 -7.96
C VAL A 32 0.22 -4.83 -8.11
N SER A 33 1.49 -4.48 -7.91
CA SER A 33 2.60 -5.44 -7.95
C SER A 33 3.75 -5.05 -7.03
N PRO A 34 4.53 -6.03 -6.54
CA PRO A 34 4.30 -7.48 -6.67
C PRO A 34 3.09 -7.97 -5.86
N ALA A 35 2.67 -9.21 -6.09
CA ALA A 35 1.58 -9.80 -5.33
C ALA A 35 2.02 -10.01 -3.86
N PRO A 36 1.12 -9.84 -2.87
CA PRO A 36 1.45 -10.13 -1.49
C PRO A 36 1.95 -11.57 -1.31
N GLY A 37 3.12 -11.73 -0.69
CA GLY A 37 3.77 -13.02 -0.48
C GLY A 37 4.63 -13.52 -1.65
N SER A 38 4.87 -12.69 -2.67
CA SER A 38 5.80 -13.04 -3.77
C SER A 38 7.18 -13.44 -3.26
N VAL A 39 7.79 -14.39 -3.96
CA VAL A 39 9.19 -14.80 -3.79
C VAL A 39 9.93 -14.42 -5.07
N VAL A 40 11.06 -13.73 -4.94
CA VAL A 40 11.90 -13.24 -6.04
C VAL A 40 13.35 -13.63 -5.82
N ALA A 41 14.14 -13.74 -6.89
CA ALA A 41 15.55 -14.03 -6.75
C ALA A 41 16.35 -12.79 -6.29
N VAL A 42 17.45 -13.01 -5.57
CA VAL A 42 18.44 -11.97 -5.29
C VAL A 42 18.92 -11.33 -6.59
N GLN A 43 19.06 -10.01 -6.61
CA GLN A 43 19.42 -9.18 -7.78
C GLN A 43 18.41 -9.20 -8.93
N GLU A 44 17.27 -9.88 -8.79
CA GLU A 44 16.19 -9.79 -9.75
C GLU A 44 15.57 -8.40 -9.72
N GLN A 45 15.26 -7.88 -10.90
CA GLN A 45 14.61 -6.57 -11.02
C GLN A 45 13.11 -6.71 -10.74
N VAL A 46 12.71 -6.34 -9.53
CA VAL A 46 11.31 -6.32 -9.10
C VAL A 46 10.64 -5.03 -9.57
N ARG A 47 9.49 -5.14 -10.24
CA ARG A 47 8.60 -4.02 -10.53
C ARG A 47 7.67 -3.81 -9.33
N PHE A 48 7.70 -2.62 -8.77
CA PHE A 48 6.67 -2.13 -7.86
C PHE A 48 5.70 -1.28 -8.66
N GLU A 49 4.41 -1.52 -8.46
CA GLU A 49 3.34 -0.78 -9.11
C GLU A 49 2.17 -0.63 -8.16
N GLY A 50 1.60 0.57 -8.16
CA GLY A 50 0.41 0.88 -7.38
C GLY A 50 -0.33 2.08 -7.94
N SER A 51 -1.48 2.37 -7.36
CA SER A 51 -2.26 3.57 -7.65
C SER A 51 -2.69 4.21 -6.35
N ALA A 52 -2.76 5.53 -6.36
CA ALA A 52 -3.40 6.27 -5.30
C ALA A 52 -4.29 7.37 -5.89
N TYR A 53 -5.43 7.59 -5.25
CA TYR A 53 -6.41 8.57 -5.67
C TYR A 53 -6.88 9.33 -4.44
N ASP A 54 -6.73 10.64 -4.50
CA ASP A 54 -7.45 11.55 -3.63
C ASP A 54 -8.58 12.20 -4.44
N CYS A 55 -9.69 12.47 -3.81
CA CYS A 55 -10.87 12.98 -4.51
C CYS A 55 -10.91 14.50 -4.71
N HIS A 56 -10.10 15.25 -3.97
CA HIS A 56 -9.89 16.69 -4.19
C HIS A 56 -8.80 16.92 -5.23
N GLU A 57 -7.83 16.01 -5.32
CA GLU A 57 -6.66 16.16 -6.19
C GLU A 57 -6.69 15.28 -7.45
N GLY A 58 -7.45 14.20 -7.42
CA GLY A 58 -7.43 13.14 -8.41
C GLY A 58 -6.30 12.12 -8.17
N VAL A 59 -5.77 11.58 -9.27
CA VAL A 59 -4.71 10.57 -9.21
C VAL A 59 -3.41 11.18 -8.69
N LEU A 60 -2.83 10.57 -7.66
CA LEU A 60 -1.53 10.94 -7.11
C LEU A 60 -0.40 10.20 -7.84
N ALA A 61 0.71 10.89 -8.07
CA ALA A 61 1.87 10.36 -8.79
C ALA A 61 3.17 11.04 -8.39
N GLY A 62 4.30 10.53 -8.90
CA GLY A 62 5.64 11.07 -8.62
C GLY A 62 5.97 11.02 -7.14
N ASP A 63 6.50 12.13 -6.60
CA ASP A 63 6.96 12.25 -5.22
C ASP A 63 5.84 12.18 -4.17
N ALA A 64 4.57 12.25 -4.59
CA ALA A 64 3.43 11.98 -3.70
C ALA A 64 3.39 10.50 -3.26
N ILE A 65 4.07 9.60 -3.98
CA ILE A 65 4.11 8.16 -3.70
C ILE A 65 5.53 7.78 -3.28
N ALA A 66 5.68 7.12 -2.14
CA ALA A 66 6.95 6.58 -1.66
C ALA A 66 6.83 5.09 -1.35
N TRP A 67 7.87 4.33 -1.70
CA TRP A 67 7.98 2.90 -1.40
C TRP A 67 9.13 2.67 -0.43
N TYR A 68 8.84 1.94 0.65
CA TYR A 68 9.78 1.67 1.72
C TYR A 68 9.82 0.18 2.04
N SER A 69 11.00 -0.38 2.24
CA SER A 69 11.18 -1.70 2.83
C SER A 69 11.68 -1.56 4.26
N ASP A 70 11.11 -2.33 5.19
CA ASP A 70 11.62 -2.47 6.57
C ASP A 70 13.09 -2.89 6.66
N ARG A 71 13.62 -3.53 5.61
CA ARG A 71 14.98 -4.05 5.54
C ARG A 71 15.96 -3.18 4.75
N ASP A 72 15.53 -2.63 3.61
CA ASP A 72 16.40 -1.86 2.70
C ASP A 72 16.21 -0.34 2.79
N GLY A 73 15.18 0.12 3.52
CA GLY A 73 14.85 1.53 3.60
C GLY A 73 14.06 2.03 2.39
N LEU A 74 14.28 3.30 2.01
CA LEU A 74 13.59 3.92 0.88
C LEU A 74 13.99 3.25 -0.43
N LEU A 75 13.03 2.67 -1.13
CA LEU A 75 13.22 2.04 -2.44
C LEU A 75 13.11 3.03 -3.59
N GLY A 76 12.25 4.05 -3.43
CA GLY A 76 12.06 5.12 -4.39
C GLY A 76 10.68 5.76 -4.33
N THR A 77 10.40 6.66 -5.27
CA THR A 77 9.12 7.36 -5.41
C THR A 77 8.44 7.04 -6.74
N GLY A 78 7.13 7.29 -6.80
CA GLY A 78 6.30 7.10 -7.99
C GLY A 78 5.36 5.89 -7.94
N VAL A 79 4.35 5.92 -8.82
CA VAL A 79 3.36 4.85 -8.99
C VAL A 79 3.95 3.56 -9.56
N MET A 80 5.12 3.66 -10.21
CA MET A 80 5.86 2.53 -10.73
C MET A 80 7.36 2.78 -10.57
N LEU A 81 8.08 1.82 -10.00
CA LEU A 81 9.54 1.80 -10.02
C LEU A 81 10.09 0.37 -10.15
N ARG A 82 11.37 0.27 -10.46
CA ARG A 82 12.09 -1.00 -10.62
C ARG A 82 13.26 -1.03 -9.66
N VAL A 83 13.35 -2.08 -8.85
CA VAL A 83 14.41 -2.25 -7.84
C VAL A 83 15.08 -3.59 -8.06
N SER A 84 16.40 -3.59 -8.21
CA SER A 84 17.23 -4.79 -8.31
C SER A 84 18.24 -4.90 -7.16
N THR A 85 18.12 -4.04 -6.15
CA THR A 85 19.05 -3.89 -5.03
C THR A 85 18.46 -4.40 -3.71
N LEU A 86 17.38 -5.17 -3.75
CA LEU A 86 16.77 -5.72 -2.54
C LEU A 86 17.72 -6.72 -1.88
N SER A 87 17.91 -6.58 -0.57
CA SER A 87 18.73 -7.52 0.21
C SER A 87 18.06 -8.90 0.27
N GLN A 88 18.82 -9.99 0.39
CA GLN A 88 18.24 -11.31 0.63
C GLN A 88 17.43 -11.32 1.95
N GLY A 89 16.27 -11.95 1.99
CA GLY A 89 15.47 -12.14 3.20
C GLY A 89 13.98 -11.84 3.04
N ALA A 90 13.27 -11.74 4.17
CA ALA A 90 11.89 -11.28 4.19
C ALA A 90 11.85 -9.74 4.28
N HIS A 91 10.95 -9.13 3.51
CA HIS A 91 10.66 -7.71 3.49
C HIS A 91 9.18 -7.51 3.76
N THR A 92 8.87 -6.50 4.58
CA THR A 92 7.59 -5.82 4.58
C THR A 92 7.78 -4.54 3.78
N VAL A 93 7.16 -4.48 2.61
CA VAL A 93 7.20 -3.30 1.75
C VAL A 93 5.93 -2.48 1.97
N THR A 94 6.09 -1.18 2.15
CA THR A 94 5.01 -0.22 2.37
C THR A 94 5.01 0.81 1.25
N MET A 95 3.89 0.93 0.54
CA MET A 95 3.59 2.05 -0.33
C MET A 95 2.87 3.10 0.50
N THR A 96 3.33 4.35 0.47
CA THR A 96 2.71 5.50 1.13
C THR A 96 2.36 6.53 0.08
N ALA A 97 1.13 7.03 0.08
CA ALA A 97 0.72 8.17 -0.73
C ALA A 97 0.40 9.35 0.18
N THR A 98 0.82 10.55 -0.22
CA THR A 98 0.63 11.80 0.53
C THR A 98 -0.06 12.83 -0.35
N GLY A 99 -1.21 13.31 0.10
CA GLY A 99 -1.94 14.42 -0.53
C GLY A 99 -1.33 15.79 -0.19
N ARG A 100 -1.77 16.83 -0.90
CA ARG A 100 -1.28 18.21 -0.78
C ARG A 100 -1.57 18.86 0.56
N ASP A 101 -2.65 18.46 1.23
CA ASP A 101 -3.03 18.91 2.57
C ASP A 101 -2.26 18.17 3.68
N GLY A 102 -1.38 17.23 3.30
CA GLY A 102 -0.53 16.48 4.23
C GLY A 102 -1.17 15.20 4.76
N GLN A 103 -2.39 14.87 4.34
CA GLN A 103 -2.97 13.55 4.57
C GLN A 103 -2.17 12.45 3.89
N SER A 104 -2.08 11.29 4.53
CA SER A 104 -1.38 10.14 3.97
C SER A 104 -2.15 8.85 4.18
N ALA A 105 -2.11 7.95 3.20
CA ALA A 105 -2.52 6.57 3.35
C ALA A 105 -1.37 5.63 2.98
N SER A 106 -1.42 4.41 3.51
CA SER A 106 -0.38 3.41 3.28
C SER A 106 -0.96 2.01 3.14
N ALA A 107 -0.35 1.19 2.28
CA ALA A 107 -0.58 -0.25 2.24
C ALA A 107 0.74 -1.00 2.29
N SER A 108 0.73 -2.13 3.00
CA SER A 108 1.91 -2.97 3.19
C SER A 108 1.65 -4.40 2.71
N PHE A 109 2.70 -5.05 2.22
CA PHE A 109 2.67 -6.44 1.82
C PHE A 109 4.03 -7.11 2.08
N SER A 110 4.01 -8.44 2.18
CA SER A 110 5.22 -9.23 2.34
C SER A 110 5.84 -9.58 0.97
N LEU A 111 7.16 -9.51 0.90
CA LEU A 111 7.98 -9.93 -0.23
C LEU A 111 9.16 -10.73 0.32
N ARG A 112 9.52 -11.85 -0.31
CA ARG A 112 10.72 -12.60 0.07
C ARG A 112 11.73 -12.63 -1.07
N VAL A 113 12.98 -12.33 -0.75
CA VAL A 113 14.11 -12.39 -1.67
C VAL A 113 14.97 -13.59 -1.29
N GLU A 114 15.09 -14.56 -2.19
CA GLU A 114 15.84 -15.80 -1.99
C GLU A 114 16.97 -15.90 -3.03
N VAL A 115 18.07 -16.59 -2.71
CA VAL A 115 19.11 -16.88 -3.72
C VAL A 115 18.51 -17.90 -4.69
N GLU A 116 18.62 -17.65 -5.99
CA GLU A 116 18.18 -18.61 -7.01
C GLU A 116 18.80 -19.99 -6.70
N ALA A 117 17.95 -21.01 -6.61
CA ALA A 117 18.45 -22.36 -6.38
C ALA A 117 19.36 -22.75 -7.56
N PRO A 118 20.54 -23.35 -7.32
CA PRO A 118 21.35 -23.85 -8.42
C PRO A 118 20.51 -24.85 -9.21
N GLY A 119 20.33 -24.59 -10.51
CA GLY A 119 19.54 -25.45 -11.39
C GLY A 119 20.12 -26.88 -11.42
N PRO A 120 19.31 -27.90 -11.78
CA PRO A 120 19.84 -29.23 -12.02
C PRO A 120 20.81 -29.17 -13.21
N GLU A 121 22.08 -29.50 -12.97
CA GLU A 121 23.07 -29.78 -14.03
C GLU A 121 22.68 -31.03 -14.85
#